data_AF-A0A3M1SGQ6-F1
#
_entry.id   AF-A0A3M1SGQ6-F1
#
_cell.length_a   1.000
_cell.length_b   1.000
_cell.length_c   1.000
_cell.angle_alpha   90.00
_cell.angle_beta   90.00
_cell.angle_gamma   90.00
#
_symmetry.space_group_name_H-M   'P 1'
#
loop_
_entity.id
_entity.type
_entity.pdbx_description
1 polymer ?
#
loop_
_entity_poly.entity_id
_entity_poly.type
_entity_poly.pdbx_seq_one_letter_code
_entity_poly.pdbx_strand_id
1 'polypeptide(L)'
;PEFPKKVSKGDIIVADKNFGCGSSREHAPIAIKAAGVQAVIAKSFARIFYRNAFNIGLPIFESPDASDRIREGDEVEIDADTGEIKNLTRGESYKAKPIPPFMQELISAGGLVEWTRKRIQAA
;
A
#
# COMPACT_ATOMS: atom_id res chain seq x y z
N PRO A 1 -14.83 -9.62 12.84
CA PRO A 1 -15.38 -8.24 12.71
C PRO A 1 -14.70 -7.17 13.60
N GLU A 2 -13.61 -7.48 14.30
CA GLU A 2 -13.00 -6.54 15.26
C GLU A 2 -11.96 -5.57 14.65
N PHE A 3 -11.63 -5.71 13.36
CA PHE A 3 -10.59 -4.91 12.71
C PHE A 3 -10.78 -3.39 12.89
N PRO A 4 -12.00 -2.81 12.71
CA PRO A 4 -12.20 -1.37 12.89
C PRO A 4 -11.92 -0.85 14.30
N LYS A 5 -11.92 -1.73 15.32
CA LYS A 5 -11.60 -1.36 16.71
C LYS A 5 -10.11 -1.47 17.02
N LYS A 6 -9.35 -2.17 16.19
CA LYS A 6 -7.92 -2.43 16.37
C LYS A 6 -7.05 -1.50 15.53
N VAL A 7 -7.49 -1.21 14.29
CA VAL A 7 -6.71 -0.41 13.35
C VAL A 7 -6.57 1.03 13.83
N SER A 8 -5.36 1.56 13.72
CA SER A 8 -5.02 2.94 14.03
C SER A 8 -4.37 3.62 12.83
N LYS A 9 -4.40 4.95 12.83
CA LYS A 9 -3.69 5.74 11.82
C LYS A 9 -2.19 5.45 11.93
N GLY A 10 -1.58 5.05 10.82
CA GLY A 10 -0.17 4.65 10.78
C GLY A 10 0.02 3.16 10.49
N ASP A 11 -0.99 2.34 10.76
CA ASP A 11 -0.89 0.90 10.60
C ASP A 11 -0.65 0.49 9.15
N ILE A 12 -0.02 -0.68 9.01
CA ILE A 12 0.26 -1.33 7.73
C ILE A 12 -0.48 -2.66 7.71
N ILE A 13 -1.10 -3.00 6.57
CA ILE A 13 -1.66 -4.33 6.36
C ILE A 13 -0.60 -5.20 5.70
N VAL A 14 -0.38 -6.40 6.23
CA VAL A 14 0.41 -7.44 5.59
C VAL A 14 -0.51 -8.57 5.16
N ALA A 15 -0.40 -9.00 3.91
CA ALA A 15 -1.24 -10.02 3.31
C ALA A 15 -0.41 -11.02 2.48
N ASP A 16 -1.02 -12.16 2.15
CA ASP A 16 -0.39 -13.19 1.32
C ASP A 16 -0.57 -12.89 -0.18
N LYS A 17 -0.74 -13.92 -1.01
CA LYS A 17 -0.95 -13.82 -2.46
C LYS A 17 -2.34 -13.31 -2.81
N ASN A 18 -2.41 -12.63 -3.95
CA ASN A 18 -3.66 -12.23 -4.61
C ASN A 18 -4.56 -11.36 -3.72
N PHE A 19 -3.97 -10.45 -2.93
CA PHE A 19 -4.73 -9.56 -2.08
C PHE A 19 -5.67 -8.66 -2.90
N GLY A 20 -6.89 -8.47 -2.41
CA GLY A 20 -7.92 -7.71 -3.11
C GLY A 20 -8.55 -8.45 -4.29
N CYS A 21 -8.50 -9.79 -4.29
CA CYS A 21 -9.16 -10.60 -5.31
C CYS A 21 -10.68 -10.41 -5.34
N GLY A 22 -11.28 -10.72 -6.49
CA GLY A 22 -12.72 -10.62 -6.72
C GLY A 22 -13.10 -9.46 -7.64
N SER A 23 -14.33 -8.97 -7.45
CA SER A 23 -14.95 -7.94 -8.32
C SER A 23 -14.28 -6.57 -8.20
N SER A 24 -14.41 -5.75 -9.25
CA SER A 24 -13.95 -4.35 -9.29
C SER A 24 -14.72 -3.45 -8.34
N ARG A 25 -14.42 -3.53 -7.04
CA ARG A 25 -14.99 -2.67 -6.00
C ARG A 25 -13.96 -1.66 -5.53
N GLU A 26 -14.03 -0.45 -6.04
CA GLU A 26 -13.16 0.65 -5.63
C GLU A 26 -13.33 1.03 -4.15
N HIS A 27 -14.49 0.71 -3.56
CA HIS A 27 -14.75 0.84 -2.13
C HIS A 27 -13.72 0.12 -1.26
N ALA A 28 -13.11 -0.98 -1.72
CA ALA A 28 -12.14 -1.73 -0.92
C ALA A 28 -10.87 -0.91 -0.59
N PRO A 29 -10.09 -0.41 -1.58
CA PRO A 29 -8.94 0.45 -1.28
C PRO A 29 -9.35 1.78 -0.61
N ILE A 30 -10.53 2.33 -0.93
CA ILE A 30 -11.05 3.53 -0.26
C ILE A 30 -11.25 3.29 1.24
N ALA A 31 -11.88 2.17 1.61
CA ALA A 31 -12.14 1.83 3.00
C ALA A 31 -10.82 1.60 3.78
N ILE A 32 -9.84 0.94 3.16
CA ILE A 32 -8.51 0.74 3.76
C ILE A 32 -7.84 2.08 4.03
N LYS A 33 -7.78 2.97 3.03
CA LYS A 33 -7.18 4.31 3.17
C LYS A 33 -7.92 5.15 4.22
N ALA A 34 -9.25 5.12 4.21
CA ALA A 34 -10.08 5.87 5.15
C ALA A 34 -9.95 5.36 6.60
N ALA A 35 -9.62 4.08 6.79
CA ALA A 35 -9.34 3.51 8.10
C ALA A 35 -8.00 3.99 8.70
N GLY A 36 -7.18 4.73 7.95
CA GLY A 36 -5.90 5.28 8.41
C GLY A 36 -4.68 4.41 8.10
N VAL A 37 -4.87 3.29 7.40
CA VAL A 37 -3.80 2.41 6.93
C VAL A 37 -2.89 3.17 5.97
N GLN A 38 -1.59 3.17 6.23
CA GLN A 38 -0.61 3.91 5.43
C GLN A 38 -0.12 3.12 4.21
N ALA A 39 -0.06 1.79 4.31
CA ALA A 39 0.36 0.94 3.20
C ALA A 39 -0.18 -0.48 3.32
N VAL A 40 -0.17 -1.21 2.20
CA VAL A 40 -0.38 -2.65 2.17
C VAL A 40 0.86 -3.35 1.59
N ILE A 41 1.40 -4.31 2.32
CA ILE A 41 2.45 -5.23 1.86
C ILE A 41 1.78 -6.56 1.52
N ALA A 42 2.05 -7.12 0.34
CA ALA A 42 1.55 -8.43 -0.03
C ALA A 42 2.56 -9.23 -0.85
N LYS A 43 2.39 -10.55 -0.99
CA LYS A 43 3.19 -11.32 -1.97
C LYS A 43 2.81 -10.93 -3.40
N SER A 44 1.51 -10.69 -3.61
CA SER A 44 0.97 -10.20 -4.87
C SER A 44 -0.41 -9.61 -4.67
N PHE A 45 -0.80 -8.73 -5.58
CA PHE A 45 -2.15 -8.15 -5.61
C PHE A 45 -2.96 -8.66 -6.80
N ALA A 46 -4.28 -8.73 -6.62
CA ALA A 46 -5.17 -8.89 -7.75
C ALA A 46 -5.07 -7.67 -8.68
N ARG A 47 -4.99 -7.90 -10.00
CA ARG A 47 -4.74 -6.86 -11.00
C ARG A 47 -5.67 -5.64 -10.89
N ILE A 48 -6.95 -5.88 -10.61
CA ILE A 48 -7.95 -4.81 -10.49
C ILE A 48 -7.73 -4.00 -9.20
N PHE A 49 -7.52 -4.68 -8.08
CA PHE A 49 -7.21 -4.01 -6.81
C PHE A 49 -5.93 -3.19 -6.92
N TYR A 50 -4.88 -3.75 -7.55
CA TYR A 50 -3.61 -3.08 -7.78
C TYR A 50 -3.81 -1.71 -8.43
N ARG A 51 -4.49 -1.67 -9.60
CA ARG A 51 -4.79 -0.41 -10.29
C ARG A 51 -5.61 0.55 -9.43
N ASN A 52 -6.66 0.06 -8.76
CA ASN A 52 -7.54 0.90 -7.97
C ASN A 52 -6.83 1.50 -6.75
N ALA A 53 -5.88 0.77 -6.14
CA ALA A 53 -5.08 1.28 -5.04
C ALA A 53 -4.26 2.52 -5.46
N PHE A 54 -3.56 2.46 -6.59
CA PHE A 54 -2.84 3.63 -7.12
C PHE A 54 -3.78 4.79 -7.46
N ASN A 55 -4.93 4.52 -8.09
CA ASN A 55 -5.89 5.56 -8.45
C ASN A 55 -6.40 6.34 -7.22
N ILE A 56 -6.61 5.62 -6.11
CA ILE A 56 -7.08 6.19 -4.84
C ILE A 56 -5.90 6.72 -3.98
N GLY A 57 -4.65 6.49 -4.39
CA GLY A 57 -3.47 6.88 -3.64
C GLY A 57 -3.29 6.08 -2.34
N LEU A 58 -3.62 4.79 -2.37
CA LEU A 58 -3.26 3.82 -1.33
C LEU A 58 -1.92 3.16 -1.73
N PRO A 59 -0.82 3.40 -1.00
CA PRO A 59 0.46 2.75 -1.25
C PRO A 59 0.37 1.23 -1.11
N ILE A 60 0.91 0.51 -2.09
CA ILE A 60 0.98 -0.96 -2.06
C ILE A 60 2.36 -1.45 -2.50
N PHE A 61 2.86 -2.48 -1.81
CA PHE A 61 4.21 -3.01 -2.00
C PHE A 61 4.16 -4.53 -2.17
N GLU A 62 4.66 -5.03 -3.31
CA GLU A 62 4.82 -6.47 -3.51
C GLU A 62 6.17 -6.93 -2.95
N SER A 63 6.16 -7.65 -1.83
CA SER A 63 7.36 -8.23 -1.23
C SER A 63 7.02 -9.59 -0.61
N PRO A 64 7.32 -10.70 -1.32
CA PRO A 64 7.10 -12.05 -0.80
C PRO A 64 7.79 -12.29 0.55
N ASP A 65 9.04 -11.84 0.67
CA ASP A 65 9.85 -12.05 1.88
C ASP A 65 9.28 -11.28 3.09
N ALA A 66 8.92 -10.01 2.90
CA ALA A 66 8.30 -9.20 3.95
C ALA A 66 6.96 -9.80 4.39
N SER A 67 6.13 -10.22 3.44
CA SER A 67 4.85 -10.89 3.71
C SER A 67 5.01 -12.19 4.52
N ASP A 68 6.04 -12.98 4.21
CA ASP A 68 6.29 -14.25 4.91
C ASP A 68 6.85 -14.07 6.33
N ARG A 69 7.54 -12.96 6.61
CA ARG A 69 8.31 -12.75 7.84
C ARG A 69 7.68 -11.79 8.84
N ILE A 70 7.03 -10.73 8.37
CA ILE A 70 6.37 -9.74 9.24
C ILE A 70 5.16 -10.40 9.93
N ARG A 71 4.95 -10.07 11.20
CA ARG A 71 3.85 -10.56 12.02
C ARG A 71 3.02 -9.40 12.57
N GLU A 72 1.78 -9.71 12.96
CA GLU A 72 0.91 -8.74 13.64
C GLU A 72 1.62 -8.22 14.91
N GLY A 73 1.71 -6.90 15.05
CA GLY A 73 2.40 -6.23 16.16
C GLY A 73 3.85 -5.83 15.89
N ASP A 74 4.46 -6.24 14.77
CA ASP A 74 5.78 -5.75 14.38
C ASP A 74 5.71 -4.28 13.94
N GLU A 75 6.73 -3.51 14.32
CA GLU A 75 6.94 -2.14 13.84
C GLU A 75 7.70 -2.16 12.51
N VAL A 76 7.15 -1.53 11.49
CA VAL A 76 7.66 -1.59 10.11
C VAL A 76 7.85 -0.18 9.55
N GLU A 77 9.03 0.08 9.02
CA GLU A 77 9.35 1.26 8.23
C GLU A 77 9.41 0.89 6.74
N ILE A 78 8.84 1.74 5.88
CA ILE A 78 8.86 1.56 4.43
C ILE A 78 9.40 2.82 3.79
N ASP A 79 10.48 2.68 3.02
CA ASP A 79 10.94 3.71 2.09
C ASP A 79 10.25 3.48 0.73
N ALA A 80 9.33 4.37 0.39
CA ALA A 80 8.54 4.28 -0.83
C ALA A 80 9.34 4.58 -2.11
N ASP A 81 10.45 5.31 -2.00
CA ASP A 81 11.29 5.70 -3.12
C ASP A 81 12.22 4.55 -3.51
N THR A 82 12.85 3.92 -2.52
CA THR A 82 13.79 2.81 -2.75
C THR A 82 13.12 1.44 -2.73
N GLY A 83 11.92 1.34 -2.16
CA GLY A 83 11.21 0.08 -1.92
C GLY A 83 11.81 -0.75 -0.78
N GLU A 84 12.64 -0.16 0.07
CA GLU A 84 13.20 -0.84 1.25
C GLU A 84 12.13 -0.96 2.35
N ILE A 85 12.00 -2.15 2.93
CA ILE A 85 11.07 -2.43 4.04
C ILE A 85 11.91 -2.92 5.22
N LYS A 86 11.85 -2.24 6.36
CA LYS A 86 12.58 -2.61 7.58
C LYS A 86 11.59 -3.01 8.67
N ASN A 87 11.78 -4.20 9.23
CA ASN A 87 11.11 -4.62 10.45
C ASN A 87 11.98 -4.21 11.65
N LEU A 88 11.57 -3.16 12.35
CA LEU A 88 12.31 -2.55 13.45
C LEU A 88 12.30 -3.44 14.70
N THR A 89 11.22 -4.20 14.91
CA THR A 89 11.10 -5.14 16.03
C THR A 89 12.06 -6.32 15.91
N ARG A 90 12.29 -6.79 14.69
CA ARG A 90 13.10 -7.99 14.41
C ARG A 90 14.52 -7.68 13.91
N GLY A 91 14.79 -6.45 13.49
CA GLY A 91 16.06 -6.07 12.86
C GLY A 91 16.27 -6.71 11.49
N GLU A 92 15.19 -7.01 10.77
CA GLU A 92 15.21 -7.65 9.45
C GLU A 92 14.87 -6.61 8.36
N SER A 93 15.50 -6.71 7.19
CA SER A 93 15.21 -5.85 6.03
C SER A 93 14.81 -6.69 4.82
N TYR A 94 13.87 -6.15 4.04
CA TYR A 94 13.35 -6.76 2.82
C TYR A 94 13.26 -5.71 1.71
N LYS A 95 13.00 -6.17 0.50
CA LYS A 95 12.83 -5.31 -0.66
C LYS A 95 11.49 -5.57 -1.34
N ALA A 96 10.78 -4.49 -1.65
CA ALA A 96 9.61 -4.53 -2.51
C ALA A 96 10.05 -4.57 -3.98
N LYS A 97 9.17 -5.09 -4.84
CA LYS A 97 9.32 -4.91 -6.28
C LYS A 97 9.29 -3.41 -6.60
N PRO A 98 10.14 -2.94 -7.53
CA PRO A 98 10.18 -1.54 -7.89
C PRO A 98 8.81 -1.04 -8.34
N ILE A 99 8.36 0.07 -7.75
CA ILE A 99 7.20 0.81 -8.25
C ILE A 99 7.72 1.72 -9.37
N PRO A 100 7.15 1.66 -10.59
CA PRO A 100 7.52 2.58 -11.66
C PRO A 100 7.43 4.04 -11.23
N PRO A 101 8.34 4.94 -11.65
CA PRO A 101 8.38 6.33 -11.21
C PRO A 101 7.05 7.08 -11.35
N PHE A 102 6.34 6.88 -12.47
CA PHE A 102 5.02 7.47 -12.69
C PHE A 102 3.99 7.07 -11.62
N MET A 103 4.06 5.84 -11.11
CA MET A 103 3.15 5.39 -10.05
C MET A 103 3.54 5.93 -8.67
N GLN A 104 4.83 6.20 -8.43
CA GLN A 104 5.27 6.94 -7.24
C GLN A 104 4.72 8.38 -7.27
N GLU A 105 4.79 9.06 -8.41
CA GLU A 105 4.22 10.40 -8.56
C GLU A 105 2.71 10.44 -8.28
N LEU A 106 1.97 9.43 -8.77
CA LEU A 106 0.54 9.29 -8.52
C LEU A 106 0.21 9.17 -7.03
N ILE A 107 0.95 8.33 -6.30
CA ILE A 107 0.78 8.16 -4.86
C ILE A 107 1.12 9.45 -4.12
N SER A 108 2.26 10.07 -4.43
CA SER A 108 2.72 11.32 -3.82
C SER A 108 1.76 12.49 -4.08
N ALA A 109 1.04 12.46 -5.20
CA ALA A 109 -0.02 13.42 -5.49
C ALA A 109 -1.32 13.17 -4.72
N GLY A 110 -1.48 12.00 -4.08
CA GLY A 110 -2.68 11.59 -3.36
C GLY A 110 -3.67 10.76 -4.18
N GLY A 111 -3.30 10.35 -5.40
CA GLY A 111 -4.12 9.60 -6.34
C GLY A 111 -4.28 10.31 -7.70
N LEU A 112 -4.95 9.64 -8.63
CA LEU A 112 -5.06 10.07 -10.04
C LEU A 112 -5.79 11.40 -10.20
N VAL A 113 -6.84 11.63 -9.41
CA VAL A 113 -7.62 12.86 -9.48
C VAL A 113 -6.78 14.06 -9.09
N GLU A 114 -6.06 13.97 -7.96
CA GLU A 114 -5.22 15.07 -7.48
C GLU A 114 -3.99 15.30 -8.35
N TRP A 115 -3.39 14.22 -8.87
CA TRP A 115 -2.33 14.33 -9.88
C TRP A 115 -2.81 15.08 -11.12
N THR A 116 -3.99 14.72 -11.64
CA THR A 116 -4.58 15.36 -12.84
C THR A 116 -4.90 16.84 -12.56
N ARG A 117 -5.47 17.16 -11.39
CA ARG A 117 -5.74 18.53 -10.98
C ARG A 117 -4.48 19.38 -10.97
N LYS A 118 -3.39 18.90 -10.35
CA LYS A 118 -2.09 19.59 -10.32
C LYS A 118 -1.55 19.86 -11.73
N ARG A 119 -1.69 18.88 -12.64
CA ARG A 119 -1.18 18.99 -14.00
C ARG A 119 -1.95 19.98 -14.87
N ILE A 120 -3.27 20.06 -14.70
CA ILE A 120 -4.12 21.04 -15.41
C ILE A 120 -3.85 22.46 -14.89
N GLN A 121 -3.62 22.64 -13.60
CA GLN A 121 -3.32 23.96 -13.01
C GLN A 121 -1.93 24.50 -13.40
N ALA A 122 -1.00 23.62 -13.79
CA ALA A 122 0.34 23.96 -14.22
C ALA A 122 0.47 24.21 -15.73
N ALA A 123 -0.62 24.03 -16.50
CA ALA A 123 -0.70 24.24 -17.94
C ALA A 123 -1.39 25.57 -18.25
#